data_AF-A0A0V8HJG9-F1
#
_entry.id   AF-A0A0V8HJG9-F1
#
_cell.length_a   1.000
_cell.length_b   1.000
_cell.length_c   1.000
_cell.angle_alpha   90.00
_cell.angle_beta   90.00
_cell.angle_gamma   90.00
#
_symmetry.space_group_name_H-M   'P 1'
#
loop_
_entity.id
_entity.type
_entity.pdbx_description
1 polymer ?
#
loop_
_entity_poly.entity_id
_entity_poly.type
_entity_poly.pdbx_seq_one_letter_code
_entity_poly.pdbx_strand_id
1 'polypeptide(L)'
;MNLKLLIFPGAGIIIMIGIFLWNDARTLPVEQSDLPVNRTLAAEISQRYLAGWWKAPSKLESTPYKIKDIQITREEVSVELLDERDNSECEGYEVVINRNNGIVQGKEEIDFCR
;
A
#
# COMPACT_ATOMS: atom_id res chain seq x y z
N MET A 1 -11.01 19.97 47.06
CA MET A 1 -11.47 18.76 46.35
C MET A 1 -10.30 18.23 45.54
N ASN A 2 -9.68 17.14 45.99
CA ASN A 2 -8.51 16.54 45.33
C ASN A 2 -8.98 15.56 44.26
N LEU A 3 -8.91 15.96 43.00
CA LEU A 3 -9.19 15.08 41.87
C LEU A 3 -7.95 14.20 41.64
N LYS A 4 -7.95 13.00 42.22
CA LYS A 4 -6.95 11.96 41.91
C LYS A 4 -7.17 11.50 40.48
N LEU A 5 -6.27 11.91 39.59
CA LEU A 5 -6.19 11.41 38.23
C LEU A 5 -5.69 9.96 38.28
N LEU A 6 -6.61 9.01 38.11
CA LEU A 6 -6.30 7.59 37.92
C LEU A 6 -5.71 7.41 36.51
N ILE A 7 -4.39 7.50 36.42
CA ILE A 7 -3.65 7.14 35.21
C ILE A 7 -3.59 5.61 35.18
N PHE A 8 -4.48 5.00 34.39
CA PHE A 8 -4.38 3.58 34.05
C PHE A 8 -3.14 3.38 33.15
N PRO A 9 -2.19 2.50 33.52
CA PRO A 9 -0.94 2.29 32.77
C PRO A 9 -1.12 1.54 31.43
N GLY A 10 -2.36 1.38 30.94
CA GLY A 10 -2.65 0.64 29.70
C GLY A 10 -3.00 1.52 28.49
N ALA A 11 -3.40 2.78 28.68
CA ALA A 11 -3.92 3.62 27.59
C ALA A 11 -2.84 4.37 26.80
N GLY A 12 -1.66 4.58 27.38
CA GLY A 12 -0.56 5.29 26.71
C GLY A 12 0.15 4.48 25.62
N ILE A 13 0.07 3.15 25.66
CA ILE A 13 0.76 2.26 24.73
C ILE A 13 0.01 2.17 23.39
N ILE A 14 -1.31 2.27 23.39
CA ILE A 14 -2.13 2.08 22.18
C ILE A 14 -1.96 3.24 21.19
N ILE A 15 -1.77 4.46 21.69
CA ILE A 15 -1.66 5.67 20.85
C ILE A 15 -0.30 5.73 20.13
N MET A 16 0.78 5.24 20.75
CA MET A 16 2.11 5.22 20.13
C MET A 16 2.25 4.20 19.00
N ILE A 17 1.53 3.07 19.07
CA ILE A 17 1.53 2.05 18.01
C ILE A 17 0.89 2.61 16.73
N GLY A 18 -0.20 3.38 16.84
CA GLY A 18 -0.90 3.95 15.68
C GLY A 18 -0.04 4.92 14.87
N ILE A 19 0.81 5.71 15.53
CA ILE A 19 1.70 6.67 14.85
C ILE A 19 2.88 5.94 14.20
N PHE A 20 3.43 4.91 14.84
CA PHE A 20 4.50 4.09 14.25
C PHE A 20 4.02 3.35 13.00
N LEU A 21 2.82 2.78 13.01
CA LEU A 21 2.25 2.09 11.83
C LEU A 21 2.00 3.06 10.66
N TRP A 22 1.56 4.29 10.93
CA TRP A 22 1.34 5.29 9.89
C TRP A 22 2.65 5.80 9.26
N ASN A 23 3.71 5.89 10.06
CA ASN A 23 5.01 6.33 9.57
C ASN A 23 5.76 5.20 8.82
N ASP A 24 5.62 3.96 9.26
CA ASP A 24 6.36 2.82 8.72
C ASP A 24 5.76 2.30 7.39
N ALA A 25 4.46 2.53 7.14
CA ALA A 25 3.88 2.34 5.80
C ALA A 25 4.46 3.28 4.72
N ARG A 26 5.00 4.44 5.11
CA ARG A 26 5.69 5.36 4.19
C ARG A 26 7.15 4.99 3.93
N THR A 27 7.72 4.06 4.70
CA THR A 27 9.15 3.77 4.67
C THR A 27 9.49 2.33 4.35
N LEU A 28 8.59 1.56 3.73
CA LEU A 28 8.90 0.23 3.19
C LEU A 28 10.17 0.34 2.31
N PRO A 29 11.32 -0.21 2.75
CA PRO A 29 12.55 -0.16 1.99
C PRO A 29 12.45 -1.24 0.92
N VAL A 30 11.72 -0.94 -0.14
CA VAL A 30 11.88 -1.64 -1.41
C VAL A 30 13.30 -1.31 -1.85
N GLU A 31 14.17 -2.32 -1.98
CA GLU A 31 15.53 -2.11 -2.52
C GLU A 31 15.42 -1.27 -3.78
N GLN A 32 15.97 -0.05 -3.73
CA GLN A 32 15.98 0.88 -4.85
C GLN A 32 16.80 0.23 -5.96
N SER A 33 16.10 -0.30 -6.97
CA SER A 33 16.71 -0.70 -8.23
C SER A 33 17.13 0.56 -8.97
N ASP A 34 18.42 0.69 -9.30
CA ASP A 34 18.96 1.76 -10.15
C ASP A 34 18.38 1.74 -11.59
N LEU A 35 17.65 0.69 -11.94
CA LEU A 35 16.91 0.56 -13.19
C LEU A 35 15.47 1.06 -13.02
N PRO A 36 14.93 1.84 -13.98
CA PRO A 36 13.58 2.37 -13.90
C PRO A 36 12.56 1.24 -13.75
N VAL A 37 11.55 1.48 -12.91
CA VAL A 37 10.49 0.53 -12.59
C VAL A 37 9.85 0.03 -13.88
N ASN A 38 9.91 -1.28 -14.09
CA ASN A 38 9.27 -1.97 -15.19
C ASN A 38 7.88 -2.48 -14.77
N ARG A 39 7.09 -2.99 -15.72
CA ARG A 39 5.71 -3.45 -15.46
C ARG A 39 5.63 -4.48 -14.33
N THR A 40 6.54 -5.46 -14.31
CA THR A 40 6.57 -6.52 -13.29
C THR A 40 6.86 -5.93 -11.91
N LEU A 41 7.87 -5.08 -11.79
CA LEU A 41 8.22 -4.47 -10.51
C LEU A 41 7.12 -3.52 -10.01
N ALA A 42 6.46 -2.77 -10.90
CA ALA A 42 5.33 -1.91 -10.54
C ALA A 42 4.14 -2.72 -10.00
N ALA A 43 3.81 -3.82 -10.67
CA ALA A 43 2.82 -4.78 -10.22
C ALA A 43 3.12 -5.29 -8.80
N GLU A 44 4.36 -5.73 -8.58
CA GLU A 44 4.78 -6.22 -7.28
C GLU A 44 4.71 -5.16 -6.18
N ILE A 45 5.21 -3.95 -6.45
CA ILE A 45 5.15 -2.82 -5.51
C ILE A 45 3.69 -2.54 -5.15
N SER A 46 2.80 -2.49 -6.12
CA SER A 46 1.39 -2.13 -5.91
C SER A 46 0.64 -3.16 -5.08
N GLN A 47 0.77 -4.44 -5.42
CA GLN A 47 0.16 -5.53 -4.65
C GLN A 47 0.69 -5.56 -3.21
N ARG A 48 2.01 -5.37 -3.03
CA ARG A 48 2.64 -5.31 -1.71
C ARG A 48 2.17 -4.10 -0.89
N TYR A 49 2.03 -2.94 -1.54
CA TYR A 49 1.57 -1.71 -0.92
C TYR A 49 0.14 -1.85 -0.40
N LEU A 50 -0.78 -2.40 -1.22
CA LEU A 50 -2.17 -2.59 -0.83
C LEU A 50 -2.38 -3.72 0.21
N ALA A 51 -1.47 -4.68 0.29
CA ALA A 51 -1.50 -5.72 1.31
C ALA A 51 -1.15 -5.23 2.72
N GLY A 52 -0.76 -3.96 2.89
CA GLY A 52 -0.62 -3.32 4.21
C GLY A 52 0.53 -3.84 5.09
N TRP A 53 1.52 -4.51 4.47
CA TRP A 53 2.68 -5.24 5.02
C TRP A 53 2.56 -6.76 4.93
N TRP A 54 3.46 -7.40 4.17
CA TRP A 54 3.68 -8.85 4.30
C TRP A 54 5.17 -9.22 4.31
N LYS A 55 5.51 -10.09 5.27
CA LYS A 55 6.72 -10.92 5.40
C LYS A 55 7.19 -11.54 4.06
N ALA A 56 8.47 -11.40 3.75
CA ALA A 56 9.10 -12.23 2.73
C ALA A 56 9.03 -13.74 3.11
N PRO A 57 8.83 -14.69 2.17
CA PRO A 57 8.35 -14.58 0.79
C PRO A 57 7.04 -15.40 0.64
N SER A 58 5.88 -14.80 0.91
CA SER A 58 4.61 -15.37 0.40
C SER A 58 4.49 -15.02 -1.08
N LYS A 59 4.04 -15.97 -1.90
CA LYS A 59 3.87 -15.79 -3.35
C LYS A 59 2.95 -14.59 -3.60
N LEU A 60 3.31 -13.69 -4.53
CA LEU A 60 2.46 -12.56 -4.96
C LEU A 60 1.03 -12.98 -5.34
N GLU A 61 0.88 -14.22 -5.81
CA GLU A 61 -0.41 -14.88 -6.11
C GLU A 61 -1.36 -14.99 -4.90
N SER A 62 -0.93 -14.70 -3.67
CA SER A 62 -1.79 -14.77 -2.48
C SER A 62 -2.38 -13.43 -2.05
N THR A 63 -2.16 -12.34 -2.79
CA THR A 63 -2.82 -11.07 -2.51
C THR A 63 -4.21 -11.04 -3.15
N PRO A 64 -5.26 -10.52 -2.50
CA PRO A 64 -6.61 -10.47 -3.06
C PRO A 64 -6.76 -9.31 -4.06
N TYR A 65 -5.70 -8.98 -4.79
CA TYR A 65 -5.64 -7.84 -5.69
C TYR A 65 -5.17 -8.31 -7.06
N LYS A 66 -6.06 -8.23 -8.04
CA LYS A 66 -5.80 -8.64 -9.41
C LYS A 66 -5.44 -7.44 -10.26
N ILE A 67 -4.31 -7.50 -10.96
CA ILE A 67 -3.87 -6.41 -11.83
C ILE A 67 -4.78 -6.35 -13.06
N LYS A 68 -5.35 -5.18 -13.30
CA LYS A 68 -6.23 -4.91 -14.46
C LYS A 68 -5.46 -4.22 -15.58
N ASP A 69 -4.74 -3.15 -15.26
CA ASP A 69 -3.95 -2.40 -16.22
C ASP A 69 -2.67 -1.82 -15.59
N ILE A 70 -1.67 -1.56 -16.44
CA ILE A 70 -0.42 -0.90 -16.07
C ILE A 70 -0.07 0.14 -17.12
N GLN A 71 -0.16 1.41 -16.73
CA GLN A 71 0.16 2.55 -17.57
C GLN A 71 1.52 3.12 -17.17
N ILE A 72 2.41 3.26 -18.16
CA ILE A 72 3.77 3.76 -17.93
C ILE A 72 3.94 5.08 -18.65
N THR A 73 4.25 6.13 -17.89
CA THR A 73 4.65 7.43 -18.42
C THR A 73 6.17 7.61 -18.29
N ARG A 74 6.66 8.82 -18.61
CA ARG A 74 8.10 9.11 -18.47
C ARG A 74 8.55 9.09 -17.02
N GLU A 75 7.73 9.60 -16.12
CA GLU A 75 8.09 9.86 -14.71
C GLU A 75 7.37 8.93 -13.74
N GLU A 76 6.23 8.37 -14.14
CA GLU A 76 5.33 7.62 -13.25
C GLU A 76 4.85 6.32 -13.89
N VAL A 77 4.45 5.39 -13.05
CA VAL A 77 3.76 4.15 -13.41
C VAL A 77 2.49 4.07 -12.59
N SER A 78 1.34 4.05 -13.27
CA SER A 78 0.04 3.79 -12.65
C SER A 78 -0.29 2.30 -12.81
N VAL A 79 -0.73 1.69 -11.71
CA VAL A 79 -1.18 0.29 -11.69
C VAL A 79 -2.60 0.26 -11.17
N GLU A 80 -3.52 -0.22 -11.99
CA GLU A 80 -4.90 -0.46 -11.61
C GLU A 80 -5.07 -1.89 -11.12
N LEU A 81 -5.61 -2.05 -9.92
CA LEU A 81 -5.85 -3.34 -9.28
C LEU A 81 -7.32 -3.46 -8.88
N LEU A 82 -7.92 -4.60 -9.19
CA LEU A 82 -9.26 -4.97 -8.78
C LEU A 82 -9.20 -5.72 -7.45
N ASP A 83 -10.13 -5.42 -6.55
CA ASP A 83 -10.25 -6.11 -5.27
C ASP A 83 -11.05 -7.41 -5.45
N GLU A 84 -10.38 -8.55 -5.37
CA GLU A 84 -11.04 -9.85 -5.57
C GLU A 84 -11.93 -10.26 -4.39
N ARG A 85 -11.94 -9.49 -3.28
CA ARG A 85 -12.93 -9.67 -2.20
C ARG A 85 -14.28 -9.08 -2.56
N ASP A 86 -14.30 -8.15 -3.51
CA ASP A 86 -15.54 -7.62 -4.05
C ASP A 86 -16.10 -8.59 -5.09
N ASN A 87 -17.25 -9.19 -4.76
CA ASN A 87 -17.96 -10.09 -5.66
C ASN A 87 -18.53 -9.39 -6.90
N SER A 88 -18.63 -8.05 -6.87
CA SER A 88 -19.11 -7.29 -8.02
C SER A 88 -18.04 -7.04 -9.08
N GLU A 89 -16.76 -7.28 -8.76
CA GLU A 89 -15.62 -6.96 -9.62
C GLU A 89 -15.62 -5.49 -10.09
N CYS A 90 -16.18 -4.60 -9.28
CA CYS A 90 -16.30 -3.18 -9.60
C CYS A 90 -15.33 -2.33 -8.78
N GLU A 91 -15.02 -2.75 -7.55
CA GLU A 91 -14.16 -1.99 -6.67
C GLU A 91 -12.67 -2.31 -6.86
N GLY A 92 -11.84 -1.29 -6.79
CA GLY A 92 -10.40 -1.45 -6.87
C GLY A 92 -9.64 -0.19 -6.52
N TYR A 93 -8.36 -0.19 -6.88
CA TYR A 93 -7.42 0.86 -6.54
C TYR A 93 -6.50 1.16 -7.72
N GLU A 94 -6.15 2.42 -7.91
CA GLU A 94 -4.97 2.82 -8.66
C GLU A 94 -3.84 3.15 -7.68
N VAL A 95 -2.66 2.61 -7.97
CA VAL A 95 -1.43 2.90 -7.26
C VAL A 95 -0.47 3.61 -8.20
N VAL A 96 -0.06 4.82 -7.84
CA VAL A 96 0.88 5.64 -8.63
C VAL A 96 2.27 5.50 -8.04
N ILE A 97 3.24 5.11 -8.88
CA ILE A 97 4.62 4.83 -8.50
C ILE A 97 5.55 5.73 -9.30
N ASN A 98 6.48 6.39 -8.63
CA ASN A 98 7.55 7.11 -9.32
C ASN A 98 8.48 6.11 -10.02
N ARG A 99 8.58 6.23 -11.34
CA ARG A 99 9.28 5.27 -12.19
C ARG A 99 10.79 5.23 -11.94
N ASN A 100 11.37 6.32 -11.46
CA ASN A 100 12.82 6.42 -11.31
C ASN A 100 13.32 5.79 -10.01
N ASN A 101 12.49 5.74 -8.97
CA ASN A 101 12.93 5.31 -7.63
C ASN A 101 12.03 4.27 -6.97
N GLY A 102 10.91 3.87 -7.60
CA GLY A 102 10.00 2.86 -7.06
C GLY A 102 9.15 3.31 -5.87
N ILE A 103 9.16 4.59 -5.52
CA ILE A 103 8.40 5.12 -4.39
C ILE A 103 6.94 5.29 -4.82
N VAL A 104 6.02 4.70 -4.05
CA VAL A 104 4.57 4.93 -4.20
C VAL A 104 4.25 6.37 -3.81
N GLN A 105 3.70 7.13 -4.76
CA GLN A 105 3.30 8.53 -4.55
C GLN A 105 1.90 8.64 -3.97
N GLY A 106 1.00 7.72 -4.32
CA GLY A 106 -0.38 7.75 -3.86
C GLY A 106 -1.16 6.48 -4.19
N LYS A 107 -2.37 6.42 -3.62
CA LYS A 107 -3.40 5.46 -4.00
C LYS A 107 -4.74 6.16 -4.11
N GLU A 108 -5.55 5.74 -5.07
CA GLU A 108 -6.91 6.22 -5.29
C GLU A 108 -7.85 5.02 -5.40
N GLU A 109 -9.05 5.12 -4.86
CA GLU A 109 -10.11 4.12 -5.03
C GLU A 109 -10.81 4.35 -6.36
N ILE A 110 -11.01 3.27 -7.12
CA ILE A 110 -11.63 3.30 -8.45
C ILE A 110 -12.84 2.39 -8.46
N ASP A 111 -13.94 2.90 -9.02
CA ASP A 111 -15.12 2.11 -9.40
C ASP A 111 -15.04 1.84 -10.91
N PHE A 112 -14.74 0.60 -11.28
CA PHE A 112 -14.57 0.14 -12.65
C PHE A 112 -15.88 -0.05 -13.42
N CYS A 113 -17.03 0.04 -12.76
CA CYS A 113 -18.34 -0.21 -13.33
C CYS A 113 -19.14 1.07 -13.62
N ARG A 114 -18.52 2.25 -13.45
CA ARG A 114 -19.11 3.55 -13.77
C ARG A 114 -18.65 4.14 -15.09
#